data_AF-A0A067S2T3-F1
#
_entry.id   AF-A0A067S2T3-F1
#
_cell.length_a   1.000
_cell.length_b   1.000
_cell.length_c   1.000
_cell.angle_alpha   90.00
_cell.angle_beta   90.00
_cell.angle_gamma   90.00
#
_symmetry.space_group_name_H-M   'P 1'
#
loop_
_entity.id
_entity.type
_entity.pdbx_description
1 polymer ?
#
loop_
_entity_poly.entity_id
_entity_poly.type
_entity_poly.pdbx_seq_one_letter_code
_entity_poly.pdbx_strand_id
1 'polypeptide(L)'
;MDDIISQIEALPGPDLNSPDDVEAAASAVANTFAGTFERLAVNRSFTSRSTPWWTPECTASLATYRASLADDDWGSFRKLCKETKRKFFDERIAEIAYANKRPWDLMNWVQK
;
A
#
# COMPACT_ATOMS: atom_id res chain seq x y z
N MET A 1 -10.26 18.71 8.05
CA MET A 1 -10.06 17.27 7.80
C MET A 1 -10.48 16.63 9.10
N ASP A 2 -11.66 15.99 9.18
CA ASP A 2 -12.11 15.46 10.47
C ASP A 2 -11.16 14.36 10.89
N ASP A 3 -10.43 14.63 11.96
CA ASP A 3 -9.40 13.76 12.50
C ASP A 3 -10.07 12.54 13.15
N ILE A 4 -9.71 11.35 12.69
CA ILE A 4 -10.19 10.07 13.26
C ILE A 4 -9.94 10.05 14.77
N ILE A 5 -8.82 10.63 15.20
CA ILE A 5 -8.44 10.69 16.61
C ILE A 5 -9.51 11.44 17.40
N SER A 6 -9.93 12.63 16.94
CA SER A 6 -11.00 13.40 17.58
C SER A 6 -12.36 12.69 17.56
N GLN A 7 -12.65 11.88 16.53
CA GLN A 7 -13.90 11.10 16.47
C GLN A 7 -13.91 9.94 17.46
N ILE A 8 -12.77 9.27 17.66
CA ILE A 8 -12.62 8.19 18.63
C ILE A 8 -12.65 8.75 20.07
N GLU A 9 -11.99 9.88 20.31
CA GLU A 9 -12.01 10.56 21.62
C GLU A 9 -13.40 11.08 22.01
N ALA A 10 -14.24 11.39 21.02
CA ALA A 10 -15.63 11.82 21.22
C ALA A 10 -16.61 10.65 21.45
N LEU A 11 -16.17 9.39 21.29
CA LEU A 11 -17.02 8.25 21.62
C LEU A 11 -17.30 8.27 23.13
N PRO A 12 -18.55 8.01 23.55
CA PRO A 12 -18.89 7.99 24.96
C PRO A 12 -18.00 6.97 25.68
N GLY A 13 -17.35 7.40 26.76
CA GLY A 13 -16.52 6.53 27.60
C GLY A 13 -17.37 5.33 28.03
N PRO A 14 -17.04 4.11 27.59
CA PRO A 14 -17.98 3.01 27.71
C PRO A 14 -18.02 2.54 29.15
N ASP A 15 -19.23 2.34 29.67
CA ASP A 15 -19.41 1.62 30.92
C ASP A 15 -19.28 0.12 30.59
N LEU A 16 -18.09 -0.44 30.76
CA LEU A 16 -17.74 -1.80 30.32
C LEU A 16 -18.18 -2.87 31.35
N ASN A 17 -19.35 -2.69 31.95
CA ASN A 17 -19.83 -3.51 33.06
C ASN A 17 -20.61 -4.74 32.62
N SER A 18 -20.99 -4.85 31.34
CA SER A 18 -21.62 -6.03 30.77
C SER A 18 -21.02 -6.41 29.41
N PRO A 19 -21.16 -7.69 29.00
CA PRO A 19 -20.76 -8.12 27.65
C PRO A 19 -21.44 -7.31 26.53
N ASP A 20 -22.70 -6.91 26.73
CA ASP A 20 -23.46 -6.15 25.74
C ASP A 20 -22.89 -4.73 25.57
N ASP A 21 -22.44 -4.11 26.67
CA ASP A 21 -21.82 -2.78 26.63
C ASP A 21 -20.44 -2.81 25.94
N VAL A 22 -19.68 -3.90 26.13
CA VAL A 22 -18.41 -4.12 25.44
C VAL A 22 -18.63 -4.25 23.93
N GLU A 23 -19.63 -5.02 23.51
CA GLU A 23 -19.96 -5.21 22.10
C GLU A 23 -20.44 -3.90 21.45
N ALA A 24 -21.26 -3.12 22.18
CA ALA A 24 -21.72 -1.81 21.73
C ALA A 24 -20.56 -0.83 21.55
N ALA A 25 -19.59 -0.81 22.48
CA ALA A 25 -18.40 0.02 22.40
C ALA A 25 -17.50 -0.39 21.22
N ALA A 26 -17.26 -1.71 21.06
CA ALA A 26 -16.47 -2.25 19.96
C ALA A 26 -17.09 -1.93 18.59
N SER A 27 -18.41 -2.07 18.48
CA SER A 27 -19.18 -1.72 17.28
C SER A 27 -19.08 -0.23 16.95
N ALA A 28 -19.16 0.65 17.96
CA ALA A 28 -19.04 2.09 17.76
C ALA A 28 -17.66 2.47 17.19
N VAL A 29 -16.59 1.89 17.74
CA VAL A 29 -15.22 2.08 17.23
C VAL A 29 -15.10 1.56 15.79
N ALA A 30 -15.57 0.34 15.53
CA ALA A 30 -15.51 -0.27 14.21
C ALA A 30 -16.25 0.58 13.15
N ASN A 31 -17.43 1.11 13.50
CA ASN A 31 -18.21 1.96 12.61
C ASN A 31 -17.52 3.30 12.31
N THR A 32 -16.89 3.93 13.30
CA THR A 32 -16.11 5.17 13.11
C THR A 32 -14.94 4.94 12.16
N PHE A 33 -14.21 3.83 12.33
CA PHE A 33 -13.14 3.44 11.40
C PHE A 33 -13.67 3.13 10.00
N ALA A 34 -14.78 2.39 9.89
CA ALA A 34 -15.38 2.04 8.60
C ALA A 34 -15.82 3.30 7.83
N GLY A 35 -16.57 4.19 8.48
CA GLY A 35 -17.02 5.44 7.86
C GLY A 35 -15.87 6.35 7.45
N THR A 36 -14.80 6.39 8.26
CA THR A 36 -13.63 7.17 7.87
C THR A 36 -12.82 6.52 6.76
N PHE A 37 -12.70 5.19 6.77
CA PHE A 37 -12.08 4.45 5.69
C PHE A 37 -12.83 4.69 4.39
N GLU A 38 -14.16 4.57 4.34
CA GLU A 38 -14.95 4.87 3.14
C GLU A 38 -14.73 6.30 2.62
N ARG A 39 -14.62 7.27 3.53
CA ARG A 39 -14.42 8.68 3.17
C ARG A 39 -13.01 9.00 2.68
N LEU A 40 -11.99 8.43 3.31
CA LEU A 40 -10.58 8.76 3.06
C LEU A 40 -9.88 7.76 2.14
N ALA A 41 -10.41 6.54 1.98
CA ALA A 41 -9.86 5.55 1.09
C ALA A 41 -10.09 6.00 -0.35
N VAL A 42 -9.06 6.59 -0.93
CA VAL A 42 -9.01 6.84 -2.36
C VAL A 42 -8.69 5.52 -3.05
N ASN A 43 -9.61 5.02 -3.88
CA ASN A 43 -9.28 4.00 -4.86
C ASN A 43 -8.23 4.59 -5.82
N ARG A 44 -6.95 4.29 -5.58
CA ARG A 44 -5.89 4.62 -6.54
C ARG A 44 -6.19 3.84 -7.82
N SER A 45 -6.69 4.54 -8.84
CA SER A 45 -6.75 3.95 -10.17
C SER A 45 -5.31 3.72 -10.64
N PHE A 46 -4.93 2.44 -10.73
CA PHE A 46 -3.66 2.06 -11.30
C PHE A 46 -3.72 2.32 -12.81
N THR A 47 -3.49 3.56 -13.22
CA THR A 47 -3.33 3.90 -14.63
C THR A 47 -1.97 3.42 -15.13
N SER A 48 -1.77 3.29 -16.44
CA SER A 48 -0.46 2.91 -17.00
C SER A 48 0.70 3.84 -16.60
N ARG A 49 0.41 5.03 -16.03
CA ARG A 49 1.38 5.98 -15.47
C ARG A 49 1.68 5.77 -13.98
N SER A 50 0.95 4.89 -13.28
CA SER A 50 1.07 4.69 -11.83
C SER A 50 2.14 3.67 -11.44
N THR A 51 3.13 3.44 -12.29
CA THR A 51 4.24 2.54 -12.01
C THR A 51 5.53 3.34 -11.94
N PRO A 52 5.93 3.83 -10.75
CA PRO A 52 7.20 4.53 -10.57
C PRO A 52 8.43 3.68 -10.94
N TRP A 53 8.26 2.37 -11.15
CA TRP A 53 9.27 1.49 -11.73
C TRP A 53 9.41 1.60 -13.26
N TRP A 54 8.47 2.22 -13.96
CA TRP A 54 8.49 2.34 -15.41
C TRP A 54 9.51 3.38 -15.85
N THR A 55 10.46 2.99 -16.70
CA THR A 55 11.55 3.87 -17.13
C THR A 55 11.46 4.22 -18.62
N PRO A 56 12.21 5.24 -19.10
CA PRO A 56 12.29 5.58 -20.52
C PRO A 56 12.72 4.39 -21.40
N GLU A 57 13.56 3.47 -20.89
CA GLU A 57 13.98 2.28 -21.61
C GLU A 57 12.80 1.32 -21.86
N CYS A 58 11.90 1.15 -20.89
CA CYS A 58 10.66 0.38 -21.08
C CYS A 58 9.80 0.99 -22.19
N THR A 59 9.70 2.32 -22.25
CA THR A 59 8.98 3.04 -23.32
C THR A 59 9.65 2.84 -24.68
N ALA A 60 10.97 2.95 -24.74
CA ALA A 60 11.73 2.77 -25.98
C ALA A 60 11.61 1.33 -26.51
N SER A 61 11.76 0.33 -25.64
CA SER A 61 11.63 -1.08 -26.02
C SER A 61 10.20 -1.43 -26.46
N LEU A 62 9.18 -0.84 -25.82
CA LEU A 62 7.79 -0.97 -26.26
C LEU A 62 7.57 -0.35 -27.64
N ALA A 63 8.21 0.79 -27.94
CA ALA A 63 8.15 1.42 -29.26
C ALA A 63 8.80 0.55 -30.32
N THR A 64 9.95 -0.07 -30.03
CA THR A 64 10.61 -1.04 -30.93
C THR A 64 9.70 -2.21 -31.25
N TYR A 65 9.12 -2.87 -30.24
CA TYR A 65 8.17 -3.95 -30.45
C TYR A 65 6.95 -3.52 -31.27
N ARG A 66 6.40 -2.32 -31.01
CA ARG A 66 5.24 -1.82 -31.77
C ARG A 66 5.58 -1.53 -33.24
N ALA A 67 6.82 -1.20 -33.54
CA ALA A 67 7.27 -0.94 -34.90
C ALA A 67 7.53 -2.25 -35.68
N SER A 68 8.06 -3.28 -35.01
CA SER A 68 8.42 -4.56 -35.66
C SER A 68 7.31 -5.61 -35.62
N LEU A 69 6.49 -5.60 -34.56
CA LEU A 69 5.56 -6.67 -34.18
C LEU A 69 6.21 -8.06 -34.09
N ALA A 70 7.53 -8.11 -33.90
CA ALA A 70 8.29 -9.35 -33.83
C ALA A 70 8.23 -9.96 -32.42
N ASP A 71 8.13 -11.29 -32.36
CA ASP A 71 8.12 -12.04 -31.10
C ASP A 71 9.42 -11.86 -30.29
N ASP A 72 10.56 -11.70 -30.98
CA ASP A 72 11.85 -11.45 -30.33
C ASP A 72 11.89 -10.08 -29.62
N ASP A 73 11.30 -9.06 -30.23
CA ASP A 73 11.18 -7.73 -29.62
C ASP A 73 10.18 -7.73 -28.47
N TRP A 74 9.12 -8.55 -28.56
CA TRP A 74 8.22 -8.78 -27.43
C TRP A 74 8.92 -9.47 -26.25
N GLY A 75 9.73 -10.49 -26.54
CA GLY A 75 10.55 -11.17 -25.54
C GLY A 75 11.53 -10.22 -24.85
N SER A 76 12.19 -9.38 -25.64
CA SER A 76 13.12 -8.36 -25.17
C SER A 76 12.44 -7.32 -24.27
N PHE A 77 11.29 -6.79 -24.70
CA PHE A 77 10.49 -5.86 -23.91
C PHE A 77 10.02 -6.46 -22.57
N ARG A 78 9.52 -7.70 -22.59
CA ARG A 78 9.07 -8.39 -21.38
C ARG A 78 10.21 -8.63 -20.40
N LYS A 79 11.38 -9.04 -20.90
CA LYS A 79 12.57 -9.25 -20.08
C LYS A 79 12.99 -7.94 -19.41
N LEU A 80 13.09 -6.85 -20.17
CA LEU A 80 13.43 -5.53 -19.66
C LEU A 80 12.44 -5.08 -18.58
N CYS A 81 11.12 -5.17 -18.84
CA CYS A 81 10.10 -4.82 -17.86
C CYS A 81 10.25 -5.62 -16.55
N LYS A 82 10.55 -6.91 -16.64
CA LYS A 82 10.71 -7.78 -15.46
C LYS A 82 11.92 -7.36 -14.62
N GLU A 83 13.05 -7.06 -15.25
CA GLU A 83 14.29 -6.66 -14.59
C GLU A 83 14.14 -5.28 -13.94
N THR A 84 13.63 -4.29 -14.67
CA THR A 84 13.41 -2.93 -14.17
C THR A 84 12.45 -2.92 -12.99
N LYS A 85 11.33 -3.65 -13.11
CA LYS A 85 10.34 -3.79 -12.03
C LYS A 85 10.96 -4.43 -10.79
N ARG A 86 11.71 -5.53 -10.96
CA ARG A 86 12.38 -6.24 -9.87
C ARG A 86 13.32 -5.30 -9.13
N LYS A 87 14.22 -4.63 -9.87
CA LYS A 87 15.21 -3.69 -9.31
C LYS A 87 14.54 -2.60 -8.47
N PHE A 88 13.52 -1.94 -9.02
CA PHE A 88 12.80 -0.87 -8.30
C PHE A 88 12.21 -1.35 -6.96
N PHE A 89 11.56 -2.51 -6.94
CA PHE A 89 10.96 -3.02 -5.71
C PHE A 89 12.00 -3.55 -4.73
N ASP A 90 13.08 -4.17 -5.21
CA ASP A 90 14.16 -4.65 -4.35
C ASP A 90 14.89 -3.48 -3.67
N GLU A 91 15.15 -2.38 -4.38
CA GLU A 91 15.70 -1.14 -3.82
C GLU A 91 14.77 -0.57 -2.74
N ARG A 92 13.46 -0.53 -3.00
CA ARG A 92 12.48 -0.03 -2.03
C ARG A 92 12.37 -0.93 -0.80
N ILE A 93 12.43 -2.25 -0.99
CA ILE A 93 12.43 -3.22 0.12
C ILE A 93 13.69 -3.04 0.97
N ALA A 94 14.85 -2.86 0.34
CA ALA A 94 16.10 -2.59 1.04
C ALA A 94 16.01 -1.26 1.81
N GLU A 95 15.57 -0.18 1.17
CA GLU A 95 15.35 1.12 1.80
C GLU A 95 14.45 1.00 3.04
N ILE A 96 13.29 0.35 2.93
CA ILE A 96 12.35 0.17 4.05
C ILE A 96 12.97 -0.71 5.14
N ALA A 97 13.66 -1.80 4.78
CA ALA A 97 14.29 -2.70 5.73
C ALA A 97 15.41 -2.01 6.53
N TYR A 98 16.19 -1.13 5.90
CA TYR A 98 17.32 -0.45 6.54
C TYR A 98 16.94 0.88 7.24
N ALA A 99 16.06 1.68 6.63
CA ALA A 99 15.72 3.01 7.13
C ALA A 99 14.59 3.01 8.16
N ASN A 100 13.59 2.13 8.01
CA ASN A 100 12.36 2.20 8.82
C ASN A 100 12.29 1.18 9.95
N LYS A 101 13.27 0.26 10.05
CA LYS A 101 13.14 -1.03 10.78
C LYS A 101 11.90 -1.79 10.29
N ARG A 102 11.95 -3.12 10.24
CA ARG A 102 10.77 -3.86 9.80
C ARG A 102 9.64 -3.61 10.82
N PRO A 103 8.36 -3.56 10.43
CA PRO A 103 7.28 -3.30 11.40
C PRO A 103 7.30 -4.23 12.62
N TRP A 104 7.81 -5.46 12.46
CA TRP A 104 8.00 -6.43 13.54
C TRP A 104 9.26 -6.23 14.39
N ASP A 105 10.25 -5.46 13.92
CA ASP A 105 11.43 -5.07 14.70
C ASP A 105 11.11 -4.01 15.77
N LEU A 106 9.90 -3.44 15.75
CA LEU A 106 9.36 -2.54 16.77
C LEU A 106 8.59 -3.27 17.87
N MET A 107 8.42 -4.58 17.75
CA MET A 107 7.64 -5.37 18.70
C MET A 107 8.53 -5.86 19.85
N ASN A 108 8.05 -5.73 21.09
CA ASN A 108 8.80 -6.01 22.32
C ASN A 108 9.38 -7.43 22.43
N TRP A 109 8.75 -8.42 21.78
CA TRP A 109 9.20 -9.83 21.73
C TRP A 109 10.46 -10.11 20.88
N VAL A 110 10.98 -9.15 20.12
CA VAL A 110 12.20 -9.32 19.28
C VAL A 110 13.46 -8.77 19.95
N GLN A 111 13.33 -7.92 20.97
CA GLN A 111 14.46 -7.38 21.73
C GLN A 111 14.88 -8.37 22.81
N LYS A 112 16.09 -8.94 22.68
CA LYS A 112 16.77 -9.73 23.72
C LYS A 112 17.50 -8.82 24.70
#